data_AF-A0A453SKX7-F1
#
_entry.id   AF-A0A453SKX7-F1
#
_cell.length_a   1.000
_cell.length_b   1.000
_cell.length_c   1.000
_cell.angle_alpha   90.00
_cell.angle_beta   90.00
_cell.angle_gamma   90.00
#
_symmetry.space_group_name_H-M   'P 1'
#
loop_
_entity.id
_entity.type
_entity.pdbx_description
1 polymer ?
#
loop_
_entity_poly.entity_id
_entity_poly.type
_entity_poly.pdbx_seq_one_letter_code
_entity_poly.pdbx_strand_id
1 'polypeptide(L)'
;PAYVHVRARRGQATDSHSLAERARREKINARMELLKELVPGCSKVSGTALVLEEIINHVQSLQRQVEYLSMRLAAVNPRVDFGGLDNLLGTEDRSNRQQAS
;
A
#
# COMPACT_ATOMS: atom_id res chain seq x y z
N PRO A 1 25.04 8.91 43.71
CA PRO A 1 23.57 8.81 43.49
C PRO A 1 23.26 8.05 42.19
N ALA A 2 22.53 6.92 42.29
CA ALA A 2 22.13 6.13 41.13
C ALA A 2 20.90 6.77 40.45
N TYR A 3 21.02 7.14 39.17
CA TYR A 3 19.91 7.66 38.37
C TYR A 3 18.97 6.50 38.02
N VAL A 4 17.75 6.52 38.57
CA VAL A 4 16.69 5.58 38.22
C VAL A 4 16.00 6.11 36.97
N HIS A 5 16.21 5.47 35.82
CA HIS A 5 15.46 5.80 34.60
C HIS A 5 14.05 5.21 34.68
N VAL A 6 13.08 6.03 35.09
CA VAL A 6 11.67 5.69 35.04
C VAL A 6 11.14 5.94 33.63
N ARG A 7 10.63 4.90 32.97
CA ARG A 7 9.96 5.02 31.66
C ARG A 7 8.69 5.87 31.83
N ALA A 8 8.58 6.96 31.06
CA ALA A 8 7.33 7.73 30.98
C ALA A 8 6.18 6.82 30.55
N ARG A 9 4.99 6.97 31.16
CA ARG A 9 3.83 6.12 30.82
C ARG A 9 3.40 6.39 29.36
N ARG A 10 2.74 5.41 28.73
CA ARG A 10 2.22 5.54 27.37
C ARG A 10 1.35 6.81 27.28
N GLY A 11 1.70 7.72 26.37
CA GLY A 11 0.99 8.98 26.16
C GLY A 11 1.47 10.18 26.98
N GLN A 12 2.43 10.00 27.90
CA GLN A 12 2.93 11.09 28.75
C GLN A 12 4.10 11.88 28.16
N ALA A 13 4.64 11.47 27.02
CA ALA A 13 5.62 12.28 26.31
C ALA A 13 4.90 13.50 25.71
N THR A 14 5.22 14.68 26.24
CA THR A 14 4.66 15.99 25.87
C THR A 14 5.62 16.85 25.04
N ASP A 15 6.83 16.35 24.75
CA ASP A 15 7.75 17.02 23.84
C ASP A 15 7.21 17.01 22.40
N SER A 16 7.51 18.06 21.65
CA SER A 16 7.00 18.26 20.29
C SER A 16 7.36 17.10 19.35
N HIS A 17 8.57 16.54 19.49
CA HIS A 17 9.04 15.42 18.69
C HIS A 17 8.22 14.14 18.95
N SER A 18 7.98 13.79 20.22
CA SER A 18 7.14 12.65 20.59
C SER A 18 5.67 12.82 20.17
N LEU A 19 5.15 14.05 20.20
CA LEU A 19 3.80 14.36 19.69
C LEU A 19 3.71 14.15 18.18
N ALA A 20 4.69 14.65 17.43
CA ALA A 20 4.74 14.50 15.97
C ALA A 20 4.83 13.02 15.55
N GLU A 21 5.69 12.23 16.19
CA GLU A 21 5.81 10.80 15.88
C GLU A 21 4.54 10.02 16.25
N ARG A 22 3.84 10.40 17.33
CA ARG A 22 2.54 9.80 17.67
C ARG A 22 1.51 10.04 16.57
N ALA A 23 1.37 11.28 16.12
CA ALA A 23 0.46 11.62 15.03
C ALA A 23 0.81 10.88 13.73
N ARG A 24 2.11 10.70 13.44
CA ARG A 24 2.57 9.89 12.30
C ARG A 24 2.11 8.44 12.40
N ARG A 25 2.27 7.81 13.57
CA ARG A 25 1.84 6.42 13.81
C ARG A 25 0.33 6.26 13.73
N GLU A 26 -0.42 7.20 14.29
CA GLU A 26 -1.89 7.21 14.21
C GLU A 26 -2.36 7.30 12.76
N LYS A 27 -1.75 8.17 11.96
CA LYS A 27 -2.04 8.28 10.52
C LYS A 27 -1.74 6.98 9.76
N ILE A 28 -0.63 6.31 10.07
CA ILE A 28 -0.28 5.02 9.46
C ILE A 28 -1.31 3.95 9.84
N ASN A 29 -1.67 3.86 11.12
CA ASN A 29 -2.63 2.88 11.60
C ASN A 29 -4.03 3.11 11.00
N ALA A 30 -4.48 4.36 10.91
CA ALA A 30 -5.76 4.69 10.28
C ALA A 30 -5.79 4.26 8.80
N ARG A 31 -4.71 4.48 8.06
CA ARG A 31 -4.59 4.01 6.67
C ARG A 31 -4.54 2.48 6.59
N MET A 32 -3.88 1.81 7.53
CA MET A 32 -3.83 0.35 7.58
C MET A 32 -5.21 -0.26 7.85
N GLU A 33 -6.01 0.32 8.74
CA GLU A 33 -7.39 -0.14 8.98
C GLU A 33 -8.27 0.08 7.74
N LEU A 34 -8.18 1.24 7.08
CA LEU A 34 -8.89 1.47 5.82
C LEU A 34 -8.53 0.44 4.75
N LEU A 35 -7.24 0.09 4.61
CA LEU A 35 -6.82 -0.93 3.66
C LEU A 35 -7.43 -2.30 3.98
N LYS A 36 -7.54 -2.67 5.26
CA LYS A 36 -8.18 -3.93 5.67
C LYS A 36 -9.68 -3.96 5.39
N GLU A 37 -10.36 -2.81 5.47
CA GLU A 37 -11.79 -2.71 5.17
C GLU A 37 -12.08 -2.84 3.67
N LEU A 38 -11.17 -2.33 2.82
CA LEU A 38 -11.31 -2.38 1.36
C LEU A 38 -10.97 -3.75 0.77
N VAL A 39 -10.00 -4.46 1.36
CA VAL A 39 -9.51 -5.72 0.81
C VAL A 39 -10.27 -6.92 1.39
N PRO A 40 -10.94 -7.74 0.54
CA PRO A 40 -11.61 -8.93 1.01
C PRO A 40 -10.59 -9.90 1.63
N GLY A 41 -10.93 -10.50 2.78
CA GLY A 41 -10.06 -11.46 3.47
C GLY A 41 -9.11 -10.84 4.49
N CYS A 42 -8.78 -9.55 4.41
CA CYS A 42 -7.84 -8.90 5.33
C CYS A 42 -8.30 -8.83 6.80
N SER A 43 -9.61 -8.80 7.07
CA SER A 43 -10.16 -8.68 8.43
C SER A 43 -9.88 -9.88 9.32
N LYS A 44 -9.57 -11.04 8.74
CA LYS A 44 -9.26 -12.29 9.47
C LYS A 44 -7.76 -12.52 9.65
N VAL A 45 -6.93 -11.69 9.02
CA VAL A 45 -5.48 -11.84 9.01
C VAL A 45 -4.87 -11.04 10.15
N SER A 46 -4.02 -11.70 10.95
CA SER A 46 -3.24 -11.06 12.00
C SER A 46 -1.78 -10.90 11.55
N GLY A 47 -1.22 -9.73 11.79
CA GLY A 47 0.18 -9.41 11.45
C GLY A 47 0.31 -8.55 10.19
N THR A 48 1.08 -7.47 10.30
CA THR A 48 1.24 -6.46 9.25
C THR A 48 1.75 -7.03 7.93
N ALA A 49 2.70 -7.98 7.98
CA ALA A 49 3.26 -8.58 6.77
C ALA A 49 2.19 -9.35 5.96
N LEU A 50 1.37 -10.16 6.63
CA LEU A 50 0.33 -10.94 5.97
C LEU A 50 -0.81 -10.04 5.44
N VAL A 51 -1.14 -8.96 6.16
CA VAL A 51 -2.11 -7.95 5.66
C VAL A 51 -1.59 -7.32 4.36
N LEU A 52 -0.31 -6.94 4.32
CA LEU A 52 0.29 -6.36 3.11
C LEU A 52 0.35 -7.37 1.95
N GLU A 53 0.65 -8.63 2.22
CA GLU A 53 0.63 -9.70 1.22
C GLU A 53 -0.76 -9.85 0.59
N GLU A 54 -1.81 -9.90 1.42
CA GLU A 54 -3.20 -10.01 0.94
C GLU A 54 -3.62 -8.80 0.10
N ILE A 55 -3.19 -7.60 0.51
CA ILE A 55 -3.42 -6.36 -0.27
C ILE A 55 -2.74 -6.45 -1.64
N ILE A 56 -1.48 -6.89 -1.71
CA ILE A 56 -0.74 -7.05 -2.97
C ILE A 56 -1.47 -8.06 -3.87
N ASN A 57 -1.87 -9.19 -3.31
CA ASN A 57 -2.60 -10.23 -4.05
C ASN A 57 -3.93 -9.73 -4.61
N HIS A 58 -4.67 -8.93 -3.83
CA HIS A 58 -5.94 -8.36 -4.28
C HIS A 58 -5.74 -7.36 -5.44
N VAL A 59 -4.75 -6.46 -5.34
CA VAL A 59 -4.43 -5.50 -6.41
C VAL A 59 -4.04 -6.22 -7.70
N GLN A 60 -3.18 -7.24 -7.62
CA GLN A 60 -2.79 -8.01 -8.79
C GLN A 60 -3.96 -8.78 -9.41
N SER A 61 -4.89 -9.30 -8.59
CA SER A 61 -6.10 -9.94 -9.07
C SER A 61 -7.01 -8.96 -9.82
N LEU A 62 -7.17 -7.74 -9.30
CA LEU A 62 -7.93 -6.68 -9.99
C LEU A 62 -7.28 -6.29 -11.32
N GLN A 63 -5.96 -6.14 -11.37
CA GLN A 63 -5.23 -5.86 -12.62
C GLN A 63 -5.51 -6.94 -13.69
N ARG A 64 -5.42 -8.22 -13.33
CA ARG A 64 -5.75 -9.33 -14.24
C ARG A 64 -7.21 -9.33 -14.69
N GLN A 65 -8.14 -8.99 -13.80
CA GLN A 65 -9.56 -8.87 -14.14
C GLN A 65 -9.81 -7.76 -15.16
N VAL A 66 -9.16 -6.61 -14.98
CA VAL A 66 -9.23 -5.49 -15.94
C VAL A 66 -8.68 -5.90 -17.30
N GLU A 67 -7.51 -6.52 -17.35
CA GLU A 67 -6.91 -7.02 -18.60
C GLU A 67 -7.84 -8.00 -19.32
N TYR A 68 -8.38 -8.98 -18.60
CA TYR A 68 -9.30 -9.98 -19.15
C TYR A 68 -10.57 -9.34 -19.72
N LEU A 69 -11.16 -8.38 -18.99
CA LEU A 69 -12.36 -7.68 -19.45
C LEU A 69 -12.07 -6.80 -20.67
N SER A 70 -10.93 -6.11 -20.71
CA SER A 70 -10.49 -5.33 -21.86
C SER A 70 -10.33 -6.21 -23.10
N MET A 71 -9.68 -7.37 -22.97
CA MET A 71 -9.55 -8.34 -24.07
C MET A 71 -10.91 -8.84 -24.56
N ARG A 72 -11.82 -9.20 -23.64
CA ARG A 72 -13.18 -9.62 -24.01
C ARG A 72 -13.96 -8.52 -24.71
N LEU A 73 -13.83 -7.28 -24.27
CA LEU A 73 -14.52 -6.15 -24.87
C LEU A 73 -13.99 -5.87 -26.27
N ALA A 74 -12.67 -5.93 -26.48
CA ALA A 74 -12.06 -5.80 -27.81
C ALA A 74 -12.53 -6.91 -28.77
N ALA A 75 -12.68 -8.15 -28.28
CA ALA A 75 -13.20 -9.26 -29.07
C ALA A 75 -14.67 -9.07 -29.49
N VAL A 76 -15.48 -8.39 -28.66
CA VAL A 76 -16.90 -8.10 -28.95
C VAL A 76 -17.09 -6.80 -29.74
N ASN A 77 -16.17 -5.84 -29.59
CA ASN A 77 -16.20 -4.55 -30.30
C ASN A 77 -14.78 -4.13 -30.73
N PRO A 78 -14.31 -4.54 -31.92
CA PRO A 78 -12.93 -4.32 -32.39
C PRO A 78 -12.62 -2.84 -32.72
N ARG A 79 -13.54 -1.91 -32.44
CA ARG A 79 -13.36 -0.46 -32.67
C ARG A 79 -12.84 0.29 -31.43
N VAL A 80 -12.80 -0.34 -30.27
CA VAL A 80 -12.33 0.28 -29.01
C VAL A 80 -10.89 -0.13 -28.76
N ASP A 81 -9.96 0.73 -29.17
CA ASP A 81 -8.53 0.55 -28.91
C ASP A 81 -8.20 0.98 -27.47
N PHE A 82 -7.83 0.00 -26.64
CA PHE A 82 -7.40 0.21 -25.25
C PHE A 82 -5.87 0.27 -25.11
N GLY A 83 -5.10 0.26 -26.20
CA GLY A 83 -3.63 0.20 -26.18
C GLY A 83 -2.93 1.34 -25.41
N GLY A 84 -3.66 2.36 -24.98
CA GLY A 84 -3.17 3.41 -24.08
C GLY A 84 -3.16 3.04 -22.59
N LEU A 85 -3.85 1.97 -22.15
CA LEU A 85 -3.90 1.56 -20.74
C LEU A 85 -2.60 0.89 -20.27
N ASP A 86 -1.92 0.19 -21.18
CA ASP A 86 -0.68 -0.55 -20.91
C ASP A 86 0.47 0.40 -20.52
N ASN A 87 0.44 1.62 -21.07
CA ASN A 87 1.41 2.69 -20.77
C ASN A 87 1.13 3.39 -19.43
N LEU A 88 -0.06 3.21 -18.85
CA LEU A 88 -0.44 3.76 -17.53
C LEU A 88 -0.17 2.75 -16.40
N LEU A 89 -0.28 1.45 -16.69
CA LEU A 89 -0.07 0.36 -15.73
C LEU A 89 1.35 -0.25 -15.81
N GLY A 90 2.07 0.01 -16.90
CA GLY A 90 3.42 -0.49 -17.15
C GLY A 90 4.51 0.56 -16.95
N THR A 91 5.51 0.18 -16.15
CA THR A 91 6.90 0.71 -16.11
C THR A 91 7.24 1.86 -15.15
N GLU A 92 7.25 1.57 -13.85
CA GLU A 92 8.36 2.03 -13.00
C GLU A 92 9.42 0.92 -12.88
N ASP A 93 10.12 0.61 -13.98
CA ASP A 93 11.35 -0.19 -13.89
C ASP A 93 12.30 0.04 -15.07
N ARG A 94 12.72 1.29 -15.32
CA ARG A 94 13.82 1.60 -16.27
C ARG A 94 14.53 2.95 -16.06
N SER A 95 14.66 3.47 -14.83
CA SER A 95 15.40 4.73 -14.61
C SER A 95 16.65 4.63 -13.74
N ASN A 96 17.28 3.46 -13.60
CA ASN A 96 18.57 3.36 -12.90
C ASN A 96 19.59 2.45 -13.60
N ARG A 97 20.02 2.80 -14.82
CA ARG A 97 21.20 2.21 -15.49
C ARG A 97 22.02 3.18 -16.33
N GLN A 98 21.88 4.48 -16.13
CA GLN A 98 22.68 5.48 -16.85
C GLN A 98 23.27 6.51 -15.89
N GLN A 99 24.02 6.06 -14.89
CA GLN A 99 25.07 6.85 -14.22
C GLN A 99 26.21 5.91 -13.78
N ALA A 100 26.94 5.39 -14.77
CA ALA A 100 28.27 4.80 -14.58
C ALA A 100 28.99 4.79 -15.94
N SER A 101 29.53 5.93 -16.34
CA SER A 101 30.65 6.05 -17.28
C SER A 101 31.48 7.25 -16.88
#